data_AF-A0A812TAF0-F1
#
_entry.id   AF-A0A812TAF0-F1
#
_cell.length_a   1.000
_cell.length_b   1.000
_cell.length_c   1.000
_cell.angle_alpha   90.00
_cell.angle_beta   90.00
_cell.angle_gamma   90.00
#
_symmetry.space_group_name_H-M   'P 1'
#
loop_
_entity.id
_entity.type
_entity.pdbx_description
1 polymer ?
#
loop_
_entity_poly.entity_id
_entity_poly.type
_entity_poly.pdbx_seq_one_letter_code
_entity_poly.pdbx_strand_id
1 'polypeptide(L)'
;VPEHLFSLIPQLEKSQESSQLQWLPAVLEAAVEVVVQKVLQIKQLTPAGVVQLCVDLDYLRKVPEALGNSGETSAEKSTGAAARLRELLETLEFLGAQLQRKRESAAQGA
;
A
#
# COMPACT_ATOMS: atom_id res chain seq x y z
N VAL A 1 3.24 13.39 -4.34
CA VAL A 1 3.71 12.19 -5.11
C VAL A 1 2.59 11.20 -5.39
N PRO A 2 1.66 10.89 -4.44
CA PRO A 2 0.49 10.05 -4.74
C PRO A 2 -0.45 10.66 -5.80
N GLU A 3 -0.50 11.99 -5.94
CA GLU A 3 -1.46 12.66 -6.83
C GLU A 3 -1.25 12.33 -8.31
N HIS A 4 -0.01 12.05 -8.71
CA HIS A 4 0.30 11.72 -10.10
C HIS A 4 -0.29 10.39 -10.54
N LEU A 5 -0.35 9.38 -9.66
CA LEU A 5 -0.96 8.08 -9.97
C LEU A 5 -2.48 8.20 -10.09
N PHE A 6 -3.13 9.01 -9.25
CA PHE A 6 -4.56 9.25 -9.34
C PHE A 6 -4.96 10.08 -10.55
N SER A 7 -4.10 11.00 -11.01
CA SER A 7 -4.34 11.76 -12.26
C SER A 7 -4.40 10.89 -13.51
N LEU A 8 -3.87 9.65 -13.42
CA LEU A 8 -3.93 8.68 -14.49
C LEU A 8 -5.26 7.92 -14.49
N ILE A 9 -5.97 7.77 -13.36
CA ILE A 9 -7.23 7.00 -13.27
C ILE A 9 -8.28 7.44 -14.30
N PRO A 10 -8.60 8.75 -14.45
CA PRO A 10 -9.56 9.18 -15.48
C PRO A 10 -9.05 8.97 -16.91
N GLN A 11 -7.74 8.90 -17.12
CA GLN A 11 -7.13 8.61 -18.42
C GLN A 11 -7.16 7.10 -18.72
N LEU A 12 -7.05 6.27 -17.69
CA LEU A 12 -7.20 4.81 -17.78
C LEU A 12 -8.63 4.40 -18.11
N GLU A 13 -9.63 5.08 -17.54
CA GLU A 13 -11.04 4.87 -17.87
C GLU A 13 -11.38 5.28 -19.31
N LYS A 14 -10.74 6.33 -19.83
CA LYS A 14 -10.95 6.83 -21.21
C LYS A 14 -10.17 6.04 -22.27
N SER A 15 -9.00 5.54 -21.92
CA SER A 15 -8.09 4.82 -22.83
C SER A 15 -8.36 3.33 -22.76
N GLN A 16 -9.59 2.93 -23.11
CA GLN A 16 -10.04 1.54 -23.19
C GLN A 16 -9.42 0.79 -24.40
N GLU A 17 -8.38 1.35 -25.03
CA GLU A 17 -7.55 0.66 -26.01
C GLU A 17 -6.56 -0.26 -25.26
N SER A 18 -7.00 -1.50 -25.10
CA SER A 18 -6.45 -2.60 -24.29
C SER A 18 -4.96 -2.96 -24.51
N SER A 19 -4.27 -2.36 -25.49
CA SER A 19 -2.83 -2.53 -25.71
C SER A 19 -1.98 -1.46 -25.02
N GLN A 20 -2.50 -0.25 -24.82
CA GLN A 20 -1.71 0.87 -24.28
C GLN A 20 -1.50 0.81 -22.77
N LEU A 21 -2.28 0.00 -22.04
CA LEU A 21 -2.27 -0.05 -20.57
C LEU A 21 -1.73 -1.38 -20.01
N GLN A 22 -1.20 -2.25 -20.87
CA GLN A 22 -0.63 -3.55 -20.44
C GLN A 22 0.58 -3.41 -19.50
N TRP A 23 1.26 -2.26 -19.53
CA TRP A 23 2.40 -1.98 -18.64
C TRP A 23 1.97 -1.58 -17.22
N LEU A 24 0.73 -1.12 -17.04
CA LEU A 24 0.30 -0.52 -15.78
C LEU A 24 0.31 -1.50 -14.60
N PRO A 25 -0.20 -2.76 -14.73
CA PRO A 25 -0.11 -3.72 -13.64
C PRO A 25 1.33 -3.98 -13.19
N ALA A 26 2.27 -4.11 -14.14
CA ALA A 26 3.67 -4.35 -13.85
C ALA A 26 4.33 -3.15 -13.14
N VAL A 27 4.00 -1.92 -13.55
CA VAL A 27 4.51 -0.70 -12.90
C VAL A 27 3.95 -0.55 -11.49
N LEU A 28 2.67 -0.88 -11.27
CA LEU A 28 2.07 -0.84 -9.93
C LEU A 28 2.67 -1.91 -9.02
N GLU A 29 2.92 -3.12 -9.53
CA GLU A 29 3.60 -4.17 -8.77
C GLU A 29 5.01 -3.74 -8.36
N ALA A 30 5.80 -3.19 -9.29
CA ALA A 30 7.12 -2.65 -8.99
C ALA A 30 7.06 -1.48 -7.98
N ALA A 31 6.09 -0.58 -8.11
CA ALA A 31 5.90 0.52 -7.17
C ALA A 31 5.59 0.01 -5.75
N VAL A 32 4.71 -0.98 -5.63
CA VAL A 32 4.40 -1.63 -4.34
C VAL A 32 5.65 -2.28 -3.75
N GLU A 33 6.43 -3.00 -4.54
CA GLU A 33 7.65 -3.65 -4.05
C GLU A 33 8.70 -2.63 -3.56
N VAL A 34 8.91 -1.53 -4.31
CA VAL A 34 9.79 -0.44 -3.89
C VAL A 34 9.31 0.18 -2.58
N VAL A 35 8.01 0.43 -2.45
CA VAL A 35 7.44 1.00 -1.21
C VAL A 35 7.63 0.06 -0.02
N VAL A 36 7.34 -1.24 -0.18
CA VAL A 36 7.56 -2.25 0.86
C VAL A 36 9.03 -2.28 1.30
N GLN A 37 9.96 -2.33 0.34
CA GLN A 37 11.40 -2.28 0.61
C GLN A 37 11.80 -1.02 1.38
N LYS A 38 11.25 0.14 1.02
CA LYS A 38 11.57 1.41 1.68
C LYS A 38 11.02 1.47 3.10
N VAL A 39 9.81 0.96 3.34
CA VAL A 39 9.23 0.90 4.69
C VAL A 39 10.06 0.00 5.60
N LEU A 40 10.49 -1.17 5.12
CA LEU A 40 11.33 -2.09 5.89
C LEU A 40 12.72 -1.50 6.24
N GLN A 41 13.19 -0.50 5.50
CA GLN A 41 14.46 0.20 5.78
C GLN A 41 14.31 1.29 6.85
N ILE A 42 13.09 1.60 7.31
CA ILE A 42 12.87 2.61 8.35
C ILE A 42 13.37 2.07 9.70
N LYS A 43 14.47 2.65 10.19
CA LYS A 43 15.13 2.19 11.43
C LYS A 43 14.37 2.52 12.71
N GLN A 44 13.60 3.60 12.72
CA GLN A 44 12.84 4.05 13.87
C GLN A 44 11.50 4.60 13.43
N LEU A 45 10.45 4.13 14.09
CA LEU A 45 9.07 4.49 13.82
C LEU A 45 8.44 5.07 15.08
N THR A 46 7.97 6.30 14.98
CA THR A 46 7.16 6.90 16.03
C THR A 46 5.73 6.37 15.93
N PRO A 47 4.93 6.38 17.01
CA PRO A 47 3.54 5.94 16.95
C PRO A 47 2.72 6.68 15.88
N ALA A 48 2.91 7.99 15.76
CA ALA A 48 2.26 8.80 14.73
C ALA A 48 2.76 8.43 13.32
N GLY A 49 4.05 8.13 13.16
CA GLY A 49 4.62 7.68 11.89
C GLY A 49 4.08 6.33 11.44
N VAL A 50 3.83 5.39 12.37
CA VAL A 50 3.19 4.10 12.05
C VAL A 50 1.76 4.33 11.54
N VAL A 51 0.96 5.14 12.24
CA VAL A 51 -0.41 5.44 11.83
C VAL A 51 -0.44 6.07 10.42
N GLN A 52 0.43 7.04 10.16
CA GLN A 52 0.52 7.68 8.85
C GLN A 52 0.90 6.68 7.75
N LEU A 53 1.89 5.81 8.01
CA LEU A 53 2.27 4.77 7.05
C LEU A 53 1.14 3.77 6.78
N CYS A 54 0.37 3.37 7.79
CA CYS A 54 -0.80 2.50 7.58
C CYS A 54 -1.80 3.17 6.62
N VAL A 55 -2.08 4.47 6.81
CA VAL A 55 -2.98 5.21 5.92
C VAL A 55 -2.42 5.26 4.50
N ASP A 56 -1.15 5.68 4.34
CA ASP A 56 -0.52 5.83 3.03
C ASP A 56 -0.45 4.50 2.26
N LEU A 57 -0.17 3.40 2.96
CA LEU A 57 -0.08 2.05 2.37
C LEU A 57 -1.46 1.44 2.08
N ASP A 58 -2.50 1.75 2.86
CA ASP A 58 -3.87 1.32 2.55
C ASP A 58 -4.42 2.05 1.31
N TYR A 59 -4.02 3.31 1.09
CA TYR A 59 -4.29 3.99 -0.18
C TYR A 59 -3.61 3.30 -1.37
N LEU A 60 -2.35 2.89 -1.22
CA LEU A 60 -1.63 2.16 -2.27
C LEU A 60 -2.27 0.81 -2.58
N ARG A 61 -2.80 0.11 -1.57
CA ARG A 61 -3.51 -1.17 -1.72
C ARG A 61 -4.78 -1.04 -2.58
N LYS A 62 -5.50 0.07 -2.46
CA LYS A 62 -6.75 0.31 -3.20
C LYS A 62 -6.56 0.56 -4.69
N VAL A 63 -5.37 1.02 -5.10
CA VAL A 63 -5.09 1.34 -6.52
C VAL A 63 -5.09 0.08 -7.41
N PRO A 64 -4.36 -1.00 -7.07
CA PRO A 64 -4.45 -2.27 -7.80
C PRO A 64 -5.86 -2.90 -7.74
N GLU A 65 -6.55 -2.81 -6.58
CA GLU A 65 -7.90 -3.36 -6.41
C GLU A 65 -8.92 -2.66 -7.34
N ALA A 66 -8.85 -1.33 -7.47
CA ALA A 66 -9.72 -0.56 -8.36
C ALA A 66 -9.49 -0.89 -9.85
N LEU A 67 -8.26 -1.21 -10.22
CA LEU A 67 -7.90 -1.55 -11.60
C LEU A 67 -8.22 -3.00 -11.95
N GLY A 68 -8.14 -3.92 -10.99
CA GLY A 68 -8.51 -5.33 -11.17
C GLY A 68 -10.02 -5.60 -11.26
N ASN A 69 -10.86 -4.66 -10.79
CA ASN A 69 -12.31 -4.82 -10.78
C ASN A 69 -13.02 -4.34 -12.06
N SER A 70 -12.28 -3.78 -13.03
CA SER A 70 -12.84 -3.23 -14.29
C SER A 70 -12.70 -4.14 -15.52
N GLY A 71 -12.14 -5.34 -15.38
CA GLY A 71 -12.04 -6.28 -16.49
C GLY A 71 -12.00 -7.72 -15.99
N GLU A 72 -12.92 -8.53 -16.49
CA GLU A 72 -12.88 -9.98 -16.40
C GLU A 72 -11.58 -10.52 -17.02
N THR A 73 -10.49 -10.51 -16.25
CA THR A 73 -9.30 -11.29 -16.56
C THR A 73 -8.80 -11.93 -15.28
N SER A 74 -9.17 -13.20 -15.16
CA SER A 74 -8.53 -14.25 -14.37
C SER A 74 -8.13 -13.88 -12.94
N ALA A 75 -8.91 -14.39 -12.00
CA ALA A 75 -8.54 -14.62 -10.62
C ALA A 75 -7.39 -15.64 -10.50
N GLU A 76 -6.24 -15.35 -11.09
CA GLU A 76 -5.03 -16.15 -10.95
C GLU A 76 -3.91 -15.27 -10.44
N LYS A 77 -3.66 -15.45 -9.14
CA LYS A 77 -2.60 -14.84 -8.33
C LYS A 77 -2.81 -13.36 -8.06
N SER A 78 -3.37 -13.08 -6.88
CA SER A 78 -2.89 -11.97 -6.05
C SER A 78 -1.37 -11.90 -6.20
N THR A 79 -0.89 -10.89 -6.92
CA THR A 79 0.53 -10.66 -7.21
C THR A 79 1.30 -10.66 -5.89
N GLY A 80 2.53 -11.20 -5.90
CA GLY A 80 3.31 -11.38 -4.66
C GLY A 80 3.53 -10.07 -3.90
N ALA A 81 3.59 -8.95 -4.62
CA ALA A 81 3.71 -7.63 -4.01
C ALA A 81 2.46 -7.18 -3.25
N ALA A 82 1.25 -7.46 -3.75
CA ALA A 82 0.00 -7.10 -3.08
C ALA A 82 -0.19 -7.89 -1.77
N ALA A 83 0.17 -9.17 -1.77
CA ALA A 83 0.18 -10.01 -0.57
C ALA A 83 1.20 -9.50 0.47
N ARG A 84 2.41 -9.15 0.03
CA ARG A 84 3.45 -8.56 0.89
C ARG A 84 3.04 -7.20 1.47
N LEU A 85 2.35 -6.37 0.68
CA LEU A 85 1.81 -5.10 1.15
C LEU A 85 0.77 -5.30 2.26
N ARG A 86 -0.11 -6.30 2.11
CA ARG A 86 -1.09 -6.67 3.13
C ARG A 86 -0.41 -7.14 4.42
N GLU A 87 0.56 -8.04 4.32
CA GLU A 87 1.33 -8.52 5.47
C GLU A 87 2.07 -7.38 6.18
N LEU A 88 2.62 -6.43 5.42
CA LEU A 88 3.26 -5.24 5.98
C LEU A 88 2.27 -4.35 6.73
N LEU A 89 1.07 -4.13 6.18
CA LEU A 89 0.02 -3.36 6.84
C LEU A 89 -0.38 -3.99 8.18
N GLU A 90 -0.64 -5.30 8.20
CA GLU A 90 -0.98 -6.04 9.42
C GLU A 90 0.14 -5.94 10.48
N THR A 91 1.40 -6.04 10.03
CA THR A 91 2.58 -5.90 10.90
C THR A 91 2.70 -4.50 11.49
N LEU A 92 2.46 -3.46 10.68
CA LEU A 92 2.50 -2.06 11.12
C LEU A 92 1.36 -1.75 12.11
N GLU A 93 0.15 -2.25 11.87
CA GLU A 93 -0.96 -2.10 12.81
C GLU A 93 -0.64 -2.73 14.17
N PHE A 94 -0.09 -3.94 14.16
CA PHE A 94 0.36 -4.60 15.38
C PHE A 94 1.47 -3.79 16.09
N LEU A 95 2.47 -3.31 15.35
CA LEU A 95 3.55 -2.48 15.90
C LEU A 95 3.00 -1.18 16.50
N GLY A 96 2.06 -0.52 15.83
CA GLY A 96 1.40 0.70 16.30
C GLY A 96 0.68 0.46 17.62
N ALA A 97 -0.09 -0.63 17.73
CA ALA A 97 -0.76 -1.02 18.96
C ALA A 97 0.23 -1.31 20.10
N GLN A 98 1.36 -1.96 19.82
CA GLN A 98 2.41 -2.22 20.82
C GLN A 98 3.08 -0.94 21.31
N LEU A 99 3.43 -0.03 20.40
CA LEU A 99 4.04 1.25 20.74
C LEU A 99 3.12 2.12 21.59
N GLN A 100 1.81 2.10 21.29
CA GLN A 100 0.80 2.83 22.04
C GLN A 100 0.66 2.28 23.47
N ARG A 101 0.53 0.95 23.63
CA ARG A 101 0.49 0.31 24.96
C ARG A 101 1.74 0.61 25.78
N LYS A 102 2.92 0.57 25.15
CA LYS A 102 4.19 0.89 25.83
C LYS A 102 4.21 2.32 26.36
N ARG A 103 3.65 3.28 25.61
CA ARG A 103 3.49 4.67 26.06
C ARG A 103 2.54 4.79 27.24
N GLU A 104 1.39 4.12 27.18
CA GLU A 104 0.39 4.14 28.24
C GLU A 104 0.94 3.55 29.54
N SER A 105 1.63 2.41 29.47
CA SER A 105 2.30 1.81 30.63
C SER A 105 3.42 2.68 31.20
N ALA A 106 4.17 3.39 30.35
CA ALA A 106 5.19 4.34 30.81
C ALA A 106 4.57 5.59 31.47
N ALA A 107 3.39 6.02 31.04
CA ALA A 107 2.67 7.16 31.62
C ALA A 107 1.97 6.82 32.95
N GLN A 108 1.62 5.55 33.18
CA GLN A 108 1.00 5.08 34.43
C GLN A 108 2.02 4.71 35.53
N GLY A 109 3.30 4.56 35.16
CA GLY A 109 4.40 4.24 36.08
C GLY A 109 5.23 5.43 36.57
N ALA A 110 4.83 6.66 36.24
CA ALA A 110 5.46 7.92 36.66
C ALA A 110 4.49 8.72 37.54
#